data_AF-A0A914YV13-F1
#
_entry.id   AF-A0A914YV13-F1
#
_cell.length_a   1.000
_cell.length_b   1.000
_cell.length_c   1.000
_cell.angle_alpha   90.00
_cell.angle_beta   90.00
_cell.angle_gamma   90.00
#
_symmetry.space_group_name_H-M   'P 1'
#
loop_
_entity.id
_entity.type
_entity.pdbx_description
1 polymer ?
#
loop_
_entity_poly.entity_id
_entity_poly.type
_entity_poly.pdbx_seq_one_letter_code
_entity_poly.pdbx_strand_id
1 'polypeptide(L)'
;MVDRIFTYLDRSINELREQKNEYTNLFQQHPAPWSNVIKVMFRAQLKILQESMTYWDECLTRLENKAGNMRNDDGEKQKLLDRIDEHSNDAGHRLLKREVSKIILEGEGYLELELPPPKTTADIPIPTPTLSTPNVSIQKFDGDILKWKSFKQRYDHSVHQKSYPSVEKMIALLGLLEGDALAEVQGFEVSNENYNSVYQALEDRFGNEQILIRQLQTQLRSILPAKEEAKSIRDTVNKVTNMVRQLQNLNVNTENEATILDIIEKMPQNERIELRYFSMSSKNVTVDQILRKMKDMAFKAEIAADDKREHSSRNNSEPPANDGQISSSKKFACSFCNEDHSSIHCPKFISVEDRIQQINRKNY
;
A
#
# COMPACT_ATOMS: atom_id res chain seq x y z
N MET A 1 37.20 14.24 17.69
CA MET A 1 36.05 13.72 16.88
C MET A 1 36.18 12.22 16.75
N VAL A 2 37.32 11.73 16.28
CA VAL A 2 37.72 10.31 16.24
C VAL A 2 37.54 9.60 17.60
N ASP A 3 38.12 10.13 18.69
CA ASP A 3 38.01 9.50 20.03
C ASP A 3 36.57 9.35 20.53
N ARG A 4 35.73 10.37 20.32
CA ARG A 4 34.31 10.34 20.74
C ARG A 4 33.54 9.23 20.06
N ILE A 5 33.96 8.87 18.85
CA ILE A 5 33.24 7.91 18.04
C ILE A 5 33.83 6.50 18.24
N PHE A 6 35.11 6.38 18.58
CA PHE A 6 35.64 5.15 19.19
C PHE A 6 34.89 4.80 20.48
N THR A 7 34.69 5.77 21.38
CA THR A 7 33.92 5.54 22.61
C THR A 7 32.47 5.15 22.32
N TYR A 8 31.84 5.77 21.31
CA TYR A 8 30.48 5.42 20.88
C TYR A 8 30.40 4.00 20.33
N LEU A 9 31.30 3.63 19.41
CA LEU A 9 31.33 2.30 18.81
C LEU A 9 31.62 1.20 19.84
N ASP A 10 32.57 1.43 20.74
CA ASP A 10 32.91 0.46 21.79
C ASP A 10 31.74 0.21 22.76
N ARG A 11 31.02 1.29 23.12
CA ARG A 11 29.79 1.18 23.89
C ARG A 11 28.70 0.40 23.14
N SER A 12 28.43 0.75 21.89
CA SER A 12 27.43 0.06 21.07
C SER A 12 27.77 -1.42 20.84
N ILE A 13 29.05 -1.76 20.73
CA ILE A 13 29.54 -3.14 20.62
C ILE A 13 29.25 -3.94 21.90
N ASN A 14 29.49 -3.35 23.08
CA ASN A 14 29.24 -4.03 24.34
C ASN A 14 27.74 -4.23 24.60
N GLU A 15 26.93 -3.22 24.30
CA GLU A 15 25.46 -3.30 24.36
C GLU A 15 24.93 -4.42 23.42
N LEU A 16 25.47 -4.54 22.20
CA LEU A 16 25.06 -5.60 21.27
C LEU A 16 25.46 -7.00 21.73
N ARG A 17 26.60 -7.16 22.41
CA ARG A 17 27.05 -8.45 22.96
C ARG A 17 26.17 -8.90 24.12
N GLU A 18 25.85 -7.99 25.03
CA GLU A 18 24.94 -8.27 26.14
C GLU A 18 23.55 -8.67 25.62
N GLN A 19 23.02 -7.91 24.66
CA GLN A 19 21.75 -8.21 24.01
C GLN A 19 21.78 -9.54 23.26
N LYS A 20 22.85 -9.85 22.50
CA LYS A 20 23.00 -11.15 21.83
C LYS A 20 22.95 -12.32 22.82
N ASN A 21 23.63 -12.19 23.96
CA ASN A 21 23.65 -13.23 24.99
C ASN A 21 22.28 -13.38 25.66
N GLU A 22 21.62 -12.27 25.98
CA GLU A 22 20.27 -12.23 26.54
C GLU A 22 19.25 -12.84 25.57
N TYR A 23 19.30 -12.48 24.29
CA TYR A 23 18.46 -13.05 23.24
C TYR A 23 18.74 -14.53 22.98
N THR A 24 20.00 -14.97 23.07
CA THR A 24 20.35 -16.40 22.95
C THR A 24 19.73 -17.19 24.09
N ASN A 25 19.73 -16.63 25.30
CA ASN A 25 19.11 -17.26 26.48
C ASN A 25 17.57 -17.27 26.35
N LEU A 26 16.96 -16.16 25.94
CA LEU A 26 15.52 -16.07 25.69
C LEU A 26 15.04 -16.99 24.55
N PHE A 27 15.86 -17.14 23.50
CA PHE A 27 15.59 -18.05 22.38
C PHE A 27 15.60 -19.52 22.80
N GLN A 28 16.49 -19.90 23.73
CA GLN A 28 16.51 -21.25 24.31
C GLN A 28 15.28 -21.52 25.21
N GLN A 29 14.72 -20.48 25.83
CA GLN A 29 13.56 -20.61 26.72
C GLN A 29 12.20 -20.55 25.98
N HIS A 30 12.09 -19.83 24.85
CA HIS A 30 10.82 -19.58 24.16
C HIS A 30 10.93 -19.60 22.61
N PRO A 31 10.82 -20.77 21.95
CA PRO A 31 11.22 -20.93 20.56
C PRO A 31 10.27 -20.37 19.46
N ALA A 32 8.96 -20.20 19.70
CA ALA A 32 8.00 -20.12 18.57
C ALA A 32 7.36 -18.75 18.23
N PRO A 33 7.29 -17.71 19.10
CA PRO A 33 6.82 -16.38 18.65
C PRO A 33 7.93 -15.32 18.54
N TRP A 34 9.02 -15.43 19.29
CA TRP A 34 10.01 -14.37 19.46
C TRP A 34 11.14 -14.38 18.43
N SER A 35 11.38 -15.53 17.78
CA SER A 35 12.45 -15.72 16.80
C SER A 35 12.45 -14.63 15.71
N ASN A 36 11.30 -14.35 15.09
CA ASN A 36 11.23 -13.38 14.00
C ASN A 36 11.41 -11.93 14.46
N VAL A 37 10.88 -11.59 15.65
CA VAL A 37 11.00 -10.24 16.22
C VAL A 37 12.45 -9.97 16.63
N ILE A 38 13.07 -10.92 17.33
CA ILE A 38 14.48 -10.86 17.72
C ILE A 38 15.37 -10.79 16.48
N LYS A 39 15.10 -11.61 15.45
CA LYS A 39 15.84 -11.57 14.17
C LYS A 39 15.73 -10.21 13.47
N VAL A 40 14.57 -9.55 13.51
CA VAL A 40 14.38 -8.21 12.90
C VAL A 40 15.10 -7.13 13.71
N MET A 41 14.98 -7.14 15.04
CA MET A 41 15.67 -6.17 15.91
C MET A 41 17.19 -6.29 15.78
N PHE A 42 17.72 -7.51 15.81
CA PHE A 42 19.14 -7.76 15.67
C PHE A 42 19.65 -7.34 14.29
N ARG A 43 18.89 -7.59 13.21
CA ARG A 43 19.21 -7.08 11.86
C ARG A 43 19.25 -5.55 11.79
N ALA A 44 18.28 -4.87 12.39
CA ALA A 44 18.24 -3.40 12.37
C ALA A 44 19.45 -2.80 13.08
N GLN A 45 19.85 -3.38 14.21
CA GLN A 45 21.02 -2.93 14.96
C GLN A 45 22.34 -3.25 14.26
N LEU A 46 22.49 -4.45 13.67
CA LEU A 46 23.64 -4.80 12.83
C LEU A 46 23.78 -3.82 11.66
N LYS A 47 22.66 -3.44 11.04
CA LYS A 47 22.63 -2.47 9.94
C LYS A 47 23.13 -1.09 10.39
N ILE A 48 22.71 -0.61 11.55
CA ILE A 48 23.20 0.67 12.12
C ILE A 48 24.71 0.62 12.37
N LEU A 49 25.23 -0.50 12.90
CA LEU A 49 26.66 -0.68 13.14
C LEU A 49 27.46 -0.70 11.82
N GLN A 50 26.91 -1.35 10.79
CA GLN A 50 27.50 -1.42 9.45
C GLN A 50 27.48 -0.07 8.73
N GLU A 51 26.36 0.67 8.81
CA GLU A 51 26.24 2.04 8.29
C GLU A 51 27.20 3.00 9.02
N SER A 52 27.38 2.84 10.33
CA SER A 52 28.35 3.61 11.09
C SER A 52 29.79 3.33 10.65
N MET A 53 30.16 2.06 10.43
CA MET A 53 31.50 1.67 9.96
C MET A 53 31.78 2.15 8.53
N THR A 54 30.79 2.06 7.64
CA THR A 54 30.93 2.56 6.26
C THR A 54 31.07 4.08 6.22
N TYR A 55 30.32 4.81 7.05
CA TYR A 55 30.49 6.25 7.20
C TYR A 55 31.91 6.63 7.68
N TRP A 56 32.51 5.81 8.54
CA TRP A 56 33.90 5.97 8.96
C TRP A 56 34.91 5.79 7.83
N ASP A 57 34.79 4.68 7.09
CA ASP A 57 35.67 4.40 5.95
C ASP A 57 35.53 5.49 4.86
N GLU A 58 34.31 6.02 4.64
CA GLU A 58 34.08 7.16 3.74
C GLU A 58 34.77 8.45 4.25
N CYS A 59 34.68 8.75 5.54
CA CYS A 59 35.33 9.92 6.12
C CYS A 59 36.86 9.83 5.96
N LEU A 60 37.44 8.65 6.18
CA LEU A 60 38.86 8.40 5.98
C LEU A 60 39.25 8.61 4.51
N THR A 61 38.48 8.02 3.58
CA THR A 61 38.68 8.16 2.13
C THR A 61 38.61 9.62 1.66
N ARG A 62 37.69 10.42 2.23
CA ARG A 62 37.58 11.87 1.93
C ARG A 62 38.80 12.64 2.41
N LEU A 63 39.35 12.28 3.58
CA LEU A 63 40.56 12.90 4.11
C LEU A 63 41.79 12.53 3.28
N GLU A 64 41.91 11.28 2.83
CA GLU A 64 42.96 10.82 1.91
C GLU A 64 42.89 11.53 0.56
N ASN A 65 41.70 11.64 -0.04
CA ASN A 65 41.49 12.38 -1.29
C ASN A 65 41.81 13.88 -1.14
N LYS A 66 41.44 14.48 0.00
CA LYS A 66 41.79 15.86 0.33
C LYS A 66 43.30 16.03 0.45
N ALA A 67 44.00 15.07 1.05
CA ALA A 67 45.45 15.06 1.11
C ALA A 67 46.10 14.91 -0.28
N GLY A 68 45.57 14.05 -1.14
CA GLY A 68 46.03 13.86 -2.52
C GLY A 68 45.94 15.13 -3.37
N ASN A 69 44.89 15.94 -3.17
CA ASN A 69 44.66 17.18 -3.90
C ASN A 69 45.47 18.39 -3.39
N MET A 70 46.19 18.28 -2.27
CA MET A 70 47.09 19.34 -1.78
C MET A 70 48.42 19.36 -2.55
N ARG A 71 49.00 20.56 -2.76
CA ARG A 71 50.29 20.73 -3.44
C ARG A 71 51.41 20.05 -2.64
N ASN A 72 52.40 19.51 -3.35
CA ASN A 72 53.43 18.62 -2.78
C ASN A 72 54.41 19.26 -1.79
N ASP A 73 54.34 20.58 -1.55
CA ASP A 73 55.28 21.32 -0.69
C ASP A 73 54.62 21.88 0.59
N ASP A 74 53.34 21.55 0.82
CA ASP A 74 52.64 22.00 2.01
C ASP A 74 53.01 21.06 3.17
N GLY A 75 53.82 21.53 4.13
CA GLY A 75 54.05 20.82 5.39
C GLY A 75 52.75 20.46 6.14
N GLU A 76 51.63 21.09 5.79
CA GLU A 76 50.28 20.71 6.22
C GLU A 76 49.76 19.40 5.59
N LYS A 77 50.13 19.10 4.34
CA LYS A 77 49.82 17.83 3.68
C LYS A 77 50.48 16.67 4.42
N GLN A 78 51.75 16.80 4.75
CA GLN A 78 52.47 15.78 5.51
C GLN A 78 51.86 15.60 6.91
N LYS A 79 51.59 16.69 7.64
CA LYS A 79 50.91 16.64 8.95
C LYS A 79 49.52 15.99 8.89
N LEU A 80 48.78 16.18 7.81
CA LEU A 80 47.46 15.55 7.63
C LEU A 80 47.61 14.05 7.35
N LEU A 81 48.55 13.66 6.50
CA LEU A 81 48.86 12.26 6.21
C LEU A 81 49.35 11.53 7.47
N ASP A 82 50.27 12.13 8.23
CA ASP A 82 50.77 11.55 9.49
C ASP A 82 49.64 11.32 10.50
N ARG A 83 48.67 12.25 10.59
CA ARG A 83 47.48 12.10 11.45
C ARG A 83 46.49 11.06 10.95
N ILE A 84 46.33 10.91 9.63
CA ILE A 84 45.52 9.86 9.05
C ILE A 84 46.16 8.50 9.35
N ASP A 85 47.47 8.37 9.15
CA ASP A 85 48.23 7.16 9.43
C ASP A 85 48.22 6.81 10.92
N GLU A 86 48.37 7.80 11.82
CA GLU A 86 48.30 7.58 13.27
C GLU A 86 46.93 7.03 13.70
N HIS A 87 45.84 7.60 13.20
CA HIS A 87 44.49 7.13 13.54
C HIS A 87 44.06 5.86 12.79
N SER A 88 44.56 5.63 11.58
CA SER A 88 44.34 4.39 10.81
C SER A 88 45.13 3.22 11.41
N ASN A 89 46.36 3.48 11.87
CA ASN A 89 47.23 2.50 12.51
C ASN A 89 47.10 2.45 14.03
N ASP A 90 46.14 3.15 14.62
CA ASP A 90 45.87 3.01 16.05
C ASP A 90 45.46 1.55 16.36
N ALA A 91 46.05 1.01 17.43
CA ALA A 91 45.79 -0.36 17.82
C ALA A 91 44.32 -0.55 18.24
N GLY A 92 43.71 0.47 18.85
CA GLY A 92 42.30 0.50 19.19
C GLY A 92 41.41 0.43 17.94
N HIS A 93 41.74 1.22 16.91
CA HIS A 93 41.02 1.18 15.63
C HIS A 93 41.04 -0.21 14.98
N ARG A 94 42.21 -0.84 14.84
CA ARG A 94 42.32 -2.17 14.24
C ARG A 94 41.55 -3.23 15.03
N LEU A 95 41.62 -3.16 16.35
CA LEU A 95 40.87 -4.06 17.23
C LEU A 95 39.37 -3.86 17.09
N LEU A 96 38.91 -2.60 17.06
CA LEU A 96 37.51 -2.26 16.90
C LEU A 96 36.97 -2.72 15.55
N LYS A 97 37.71 -2.47 14.46
CA LYS A 97 37.33 -2.91 13.11
C LYS A 97 37.20 -4.44 13.04
N ARG A 98 38.16 -5.16 13.63
CA ARG A 98 38.11 -6.63 13.74
C ARG A 98 36.91 -7.10 14.56
N GLU A 99 36.62 -6.44 15.67
CA GLU A 99 35.55 -6.86 16.57
C GLU A 99 34.16 -6.60 15.97
N VAL A 100 33.99 -5.46 15.27
CA VAL A 100 32.75 -5.17 14.53
C VAL A 100 32.52 -6.20 13.42
N SER A 101 33.54 -6.53 12.62
CA SER A 101 33.42 -7.57 11.60
C SER A 101 33.05 -8.93 12.19
N LYS A 102 33.62 -9.28 13.35
CA LYS A 102 33.29 -10.52 14.06
C LYS A 102 31.84 -10.53 14.53
N ILE A 103 31.34 -9.43 15.10
CA ILE A 103 29.94 -9.33 15.56
C ILE A 103 28.95 -9.41 14.39
N ILE A 104 29.28 -8.79 13.25
CA ILE A 104 28.47 -8.89 12.04
C ILE A 104 28.36 -10.35 11.58
N LEU A 105 29.50 -11.04 11.44
CA LEU A 105 29.54 -12.46 11.02
C LEU A 105 28.80 -13.38 12.00
N GLU A 106 29.02 -13.19 13.30
CA GLU A 106 28.35 -13.96 14.33
C GLU A 106 26.83 -13.70 14.37
N GLY A 107 26.42 -12.46 14.07
CA GLY A 107 25.03 -12.08 13.99
C GLY A 107 24.33 -12.64 12.77
N GLU A 108 24.98 -12.60 11.61
CA GLU A 108 24.49 -13.24 10.38
C GLU A 108 24.28 -14.75 10.57
N GLY A 109 25.23 -15.44 11.21
CA GLY A 109 25.09 -16.86 11.54
C GLY A 109 23.93 -17.17 12.50
N TYR A 110 23.65 -16.29 13.48
CA TYR A 110 22.49 -16.43 14.37
C TYR A 110 21.15 -16.28 13.63
N LEU A 111 21.09 -15.40 12.62
CA LEU A 111 19.90 -15.18 11.82
C LEU A 111 19.56 -16.39 10.92
N GLU A 112 20.57 -17.17 10.53
CA GLU A 112 20.46 -18.40 9.72
C GLU A 112 20.14 -19.67 10.52
N LEU A 113 20.20 -19.65 11.86
CA LEU A 113 19.81 -20.81 12.66
C LEU A 113 18.33 -21.16 12.44
N GLU A 114 18.08 -22.34 11.86
CA GLU A 114 16.78 -23.01 11.83
C GLU A 114 16.49 -23.65 13.18
N LEU A 115 15.22 -23.61 13.60
CA LEU A 115 14.78 -24.16 14.88
C LEU A 115 15.08 -25.67 14.94
N PRO A 116 15.70 -26.19 16.02
CA PRO A 116 15.68 -27.62 16.26
C PRO A 116 14.21 -28.08 16.43
N PRO A 117 13.84 -29.28 15.96
CA PRO A 117 12.49 -29.80 16.16
C PRO A 117 12.16 -29.81 17.65
N PRO A 118 10.92 -29.48 18.05
CA PRO A 118 10.57 -29.33 19.45
C PRO A 118 10.89 -30.61 20.21
N LYS A 119 11.80 -30.52 21.18
CA LYS A 119 12.08 -31.62 22.10
C LYS A 119 10.87 -31.75 23.03
N THR A 120 10.17 -32.86 22.88
CA THR A 120 9.09 -33.30 23.76
C THR A 120 9.61 -33.40 25.19
N THR A 121 9.13 -32.54 26.09
CA THR A 121 9.20 -32.74 27.54
C THR A 121 7.80 -32.64 28.12
N ALA A 122 7.54 -33.57 29.02
CA ALA A 122 6.26 -34.15 29.38
C ALA A 122 5.30 -33.23 30.17
N ASP A 123 4.03 -33.62 30.10
CA ASP A 123 2.87 -33.29 30.95
C ASP A 123 2.45 -31.82 31.08
N ILE A 124 1.58 -31.37 30.15
CA ILE A 124 0.59 -30.32 30.38
C ILE A 124 -0.76 -30.79 29.81
N PRO A 125 -1.89 -30.63 30.53
CA PRO A 125 -3.21 -31.12 30.09
C PRO A 125 -3.64 -30.53 28.74
N ILE A 126 -4.24 -31.40 27.93
CA ILE A 126 -4.78 -31.20 26.57
C ILE A 126 -5.24 -29.75 26.32
N PRO A 127 -4.59 -28.98 25.41
CA PRO A 127 -5.16 -27.73 24.93
C PRO A 127 -6.33 -28.03 24.00
N THR A 128 -7.44 -27.33 24.26
CA THR A 128 -8.53 -27.12 23.31
C THR A 128 -7.99 -26.73 21.92
N PRO A 129 -8.66 -27.15 20.83
CA PRO A 129 -8.19 -26.86 19.48
C PRO A 129 -8.27 -25.34 19.25
N THR A 130 -7.13 -24.68 19.35
CA THR A 130 -6.98 -23.30 18.89
C THR A 130 -6.61 -23.36 17.41
N LEU A 131 -7.38 -22.65 16.57
CA LEU A 131 -7.03 -22.40 15.18
C LEU A 131 -5.55 -21.97 15.13
N SER A 132 -4.71 -22.77 14.47
CA SER A 132 -3.32 -22.39 14.20
C SER A 132 -3.37 -21.13 13.34
N THR A 133 -3.17 -19.98 13.98
CA THR A 133 -3.16 -18.69 13.31
C THR A 133 -1.90 -18.63 12.46
N PRO A 134 -1.99 -18.31 11.16
CA PRO A 134 -0.80 -18.03 10.37
C PRO A 134 -0.01 -16.92 11.09
N ASN A 135 1.32 -17.02 11.08
CA ASN A 135 2.20 -16.06 11.74
C ASN A 135 2.05 -14.68 11.05
N VAL A 136 1.06 -13.89 11.47
CA VAL A 136 0.77 -12.56 10.95
C VAL A 136 1.75 -11.61 11.62
N SER A 137 2.83 -11.28 10.92
CA SER A 137 3.69 -10.16 11.33
C SER A 137 2.85 -8.88 11.43
N ILE A 138 3.05 -8.14 12.52
CA ILE A 138 2.42 -6.83 12.69
C ILE A 138 3.02 -5.91 11.61
N GLN A 139 2.16 -5.30 10.80
CA GLN A 139 2.61 -4.33 9.80
C GLN A 139 3.07 -3.04 10.50
N LYS A 140 4.07 -2.38 9.92
CA LYS A 140 4.51 -1.07 10.40
C LYS A 140 3.40 -0.03 10.27
N PHE A 141 3.45 0.97 11.14
CA PHE A 141 2.50 2.07 11.20
C PHE A 141 3.19 3.39 10.89
N ASP A 142 2.76 4.02 9.80
CA ASP A 142 3.31 5.24 9.22
C ASP A 142 2.66 6.53 9.75
N GLY A 143 1.58 6.41 10.52
CA GLY A 143 0.76 7.55 10.97
C GLY A 143 -0.55 7.70 10.20
N ASP A 144 -0.88 6.82 9.25
CA ASP A 144 -2.18 6.88 8.57
C ASP A 144 -3.33 6.50 9.53
N ILE A 145 -4.12 7.50 9.93
CA ILE A 145 -5.27 7.36 10.84
C ILE A 145 -6.24 6.25 10.39
N LEU A 146 -6.38 6.00 9.07
CA LEU A 146 -7.23 4.93 8.54
C LEU A 146 -6.74 3.53 8.96
N LYS A 147 -5.43 3.37 9.16
CA LYS A 147 -4.78 2.11 9.57
C LYS A 147 -4.68 1.96 11.09
N TRP A 148 -4.86 3.05 11.85
CA TRP A 148 -4.64 3.07 13.30
C TRP A 148 -5.37 1.95 14.03
N LYS A 149 -6.69 1.83 13.83
CA LYS A 149 -7.51 0.81 14.51
C LYS A 149 -7.00 -0.61 14.27
N SER A 150 -6.60 -0.91 13.03
CA SER A 150 -6.08 -2.23 12.66
C SER A 150 -4.70 -2.48 13.27
N PHE A 151 -3.83 -1.46 13.24
CA PHE A 151 -2.51 -1.53 13.87
C PHE A 151 -2.63 -1.74 15.38
N LYS A 152 -3.40 -0.88 16.06
CA LYS A 152 -3.65 -0.93 17.50
C LYS A 152 -4.19 -2.27 17.94
N GLN A 153 -5.20 -2.83 17.25
CA GLN A 153 -5.74 -4.16 17.58
C GLN A 153 -4.67 -5.26 17.52
N ARG A 154 -3.83 -5.26 16.47
CA ARG A 154 -2.77 -6.26 16.30
C ARG A 154 -1.67 -6.10 17.33
N TYR A 155 -1.26 -4.86 17.59
CA TYR A 155 -0.27 -4.53 18.62
C TYR A 155 -0.79 -4.88 20.02
N ASP A 156 -2.07 -4.59 20.29
CA ASP A 156 -2.65 -4.81 21.59
C ASP A 156 -2.70 -6.29 21.94
N HIS A 157 -3.22 -7.09 21.02
CA HIS A 157 -3.30 -8.53 21.14
C HIS A 157 -1.91 -9.19 21.24
N SER A 158 -0.94 -8.69 20.47
CA SER A 158 0.37 -9.33 20.36
C SER A 158 1.38 -8.88 21.42
N VAL A 159 1.24 -7.67 21.95
CA VAL A 159 2.24 -7.02 22.81
C VAL A 159 1.62 -6.31 24.01
N HIS A 160 0.71 -5.33 23.81
CA HIS A 160 0.22 -4.45 24.90
C HIS A 160 -0.46 -5.23 26.03
N GLN A 161 -1.34 -6.17 25.68
CA GLN A 161 -2.13 -6.96 26.62
C GLN A 161 -1.35 -8.12 27.25
N LYS A 162 -0.15 -8.42 26.74
CA LYS A 162 0.70 -9.45 27.31
C LYS A 162 1.49 -8.90 28.49
N SER A 163 1.87 -9.79 29.42
CA SER A 163 2.61 -9.43 30.64
C SER A 163 4.11 -9.24 30.39
N TYR A 164 4.47 -8.39 29.43
CA TYR A 164 5.86 -7.97 29.18
C TYR A 164 6.23 -6.71 29.97
N PRO A 165 7.51 -6.51 30.33
CA PRO A 165 7.99 -5.25 30.89
C PRO A 165 7.64 -4.06 30.00
N SER A 166 7.29 -2.92 30.60
CA SER A 166 6.85 -1.73 29.87
C SER A 166 7.90 -1.22 28.88
N VAL A 167 9.18 -1.26 29.25
CA VAL A 167 10.29 -0.87 28.38
C VAL A 167 10.39 -1.77 27.14
N GLU A 168 10.16 -3.08 27.28
CA GLU A 168 10.16 -4.02 26.15
C GLU A 168 8.97 -3.77 25.22
N LYS A 169 7.80 -3.46 25.78
CA LYS A 169 6.63 -3.01 25.01
C LYS A 169 6.96 -1.74 24.24
N MET A 170 7.60 -0.76 24.89
CA MET A 170 7.99 0.49 24.23
C MET A 170 8.95 0.26 23.07
N ILE A 171 9.97 -0.59 23.24
CA ILE A 171 10.93 -0.92 22.19
C ILE A 171 10.22 -1.62 21.01
N ALA A 172 9.34 -2.59 21.30
CA ALA A 172 8.56 -3.27 20.27
C ALA A 172 7.62 -2.30 19.51
N LEU A 173 6.99 -1.37 20.23
CA LEU A 173 6.16 -0.33 19.64
C LEU A 173 7.00 0.53 18.68
N LEU A 174 8.11 1.10 19.15
CA LEU A 174 8.99 1.97 18.35
C LEU A 174 9.52 1.26 17.09
N GLY A 175 9.86 -0.03 17.17
CA GLY A 175 10.31 -0.82 16.02
C GLY A 175 9.24 -1.03 14.94
N LEU A 176 7.96 -0.81 15.28
CA LEU A 176 6.82 -0.91 14.37
C LEU A 176 6.32 0.47 13.90
N LEU A 177 6.88 1.58 14.38
CA LEU A 177 6.50 2.92 13.92
C LEU A 177 7.43 3.41 12.82
N GLU A 178 6.88 4.18 11.90
CA GLU A 178 7.61 4.93 10.88
C GLU A 178 6.88 6.26 10.58
N GLY A 179 7.51 7.12 9.77
CA GLY A 179 6.89 8.37 9.32
C GLY A 179 6.39 9.27 10.46
N ASP A 180 5.15 9.75 10.33
CA ASP A 180 4.51 10.68 11.25
C ASP A 180 4.26 10.07 12.64
N ALA A 181 4.04 8.74 12.69
CA ALA A 181 3.84 8.05 13.95
C ALA A 181 5.13 7.99 14.79
N LEU A 182 6.27 7.74 14.15
CA LEU A 182 7.56 7.76 14.84
C LEU A 182 7.93 9.18 15.28
N ALA A 183 7.66 10.18 14.43
CA ALA A 183 7.92 11.58 14.74
C ALA A 183 7.15 12.07 15.98
N GLU A 184 5.92 11.58 16.19
CA GLU A 184 5.11 11.92 17.38
C GLU A 184 5.78 11.54 18.69
N VAL A 185 6.53 10.44 18.71
CA VAL A 185 7.08 9.83 19.94
C VAL A 185 8.60 9.96 20.06
N GLN A 186 9.25 10.63 19.12
CA GLN A 186 10.71 10.77 19.07
C GLN A 186 11.30 11.54 20.26
N GLY A 187 10.49 12.37 20.94
CA GLY A 187 10.91 13.16 22.11
C GLY A 187 10.93 12.39 23.43
N PHE A 188 10.47 11.14 23.47
CA PHE A 188 10.41 10.33 24.70
C PHE A 188 11.65 9.48 24.87
N GLU A 189 12.21 9.45 26.07
CA GLU A 189 13.29 8.52 26.42
C GLU A 189 12.74 7.10 26.59
N VAL A 190 13.49 6.11 26.11
CA VAL A 190 13.11 4.69 26.24
C VAL A 190 13.25 4.26 27.70
N SER A 191 12.13 4.19 28.41
CA SER A 191 12.08 3.79 29.81
C SER A 191 10.75 3.12 30.17
N ASN A 192 10.69 2.45 31.33
CA ASN A 192 9.46 1.82 31.80
C ASN A 192 8.37 2.86 32.11
N GLU A 193 8.78 4.00 32.64
CA GLU A 193 7.91 5.09 33.08
C GLU A 193 7.24 5.79 31.90
N ASN A 194 7.94 5.87 30.77
CA ASN A 194 7.48 6.61 29.58
C ASN A 194 6.55 5.81 28.66
N TYR A 195 6.50 4.47 28.79
CA TYR A 195 5.71 3.63 27.88
C TYR A 195 4.24 4.05 27.78
N ASN A 196 3.58 4.27 28.92
CA ASN A 196 2.17 4.64 28.94
C ASN A 196 1.95 6.00 28.27
N SER A 197 2.83 6.97 28.50
CA SER A 197 2.78 8.29 27.87
C SER A 197 2.95 8.21 26.35
N VAL A 198 3.88 7.37 25.87
CA VAL A 198 4.12 7.14 24.45
C VAL A 198 2.91 6.49 23.78
N TYR A 199 2.36 5.45 24.40
CA TYR A 199 1.19 4.76 23.89
C TYR A 199 -0.04 5.69 23.87
N GLN A 200 -0.20 6.52 24.91
CA GLN A 200 -1.26 7.51 24.97
C GLN A 200 -1.09 8.63 23.94
N ALA A 201 0.12 9.14 23.69
CA ALA A 201 0.35 10.16 22.67
C ALA A 201 -0.07 9.69 21.27
N LEU A 202 0.21 8.43 20.93
CA LEU A 202 -0.27 7.84 19.68
C LEU A 202 -1.79 7.69 19.65
N GLU A 203 -2.42 7.29 20.75
CA GLU A 203 -3.88 7.19 20.84
C GLU A 203 -4.55 8.58 20.73
N ASP A 204 -3.98 9.61 21.35
CA ASP A 204 -4.51 10.96 21.30
C ASP A 204 -4.43 11.54 19.88
N ARG A 205 -3.32 11.31 19.17
CA ARG A 205 -3.11 11.81 17.80
C ARG A 205 -3.86 10.99 16.74
N PHE A 206 -3.78 9.66 16.80
CA PHE A 206 -4.25 8.77 15.74
C PHE A 206 -5.54 8.00 16.10
N GLY A 207 -5.88 7.91 17.38
CA GLY A 207 -7.09 7.26 17.90
C GLY A 207 -8.34 8.14 17.89
N ASN A 208 -8.21 9.43 17.54
CA ASN A 208 -9.35 10.32 17.48
C ASN A 208 -10.32 9.97 16.33
N GLU A 209 -11.37 9.23 16.65
CA GLU A 209 -12.40 8.80 15.70
C GLU A 209 -13.07 9.99 14.99
N GLN A 210 -13.15 11.17 15.61
CA GLN A 210 -13.75 12.35 14.97
C GLN A 210 -12.87 12.87 13.82
N ILE A 211 -11.54 12.79 13.94
CA ILE A 211 -10.64 13.15 12.85
C ILE A 211 -10.80 12.16 11.69
N LEU A 212 -10.84 10.85 12.01
CA LEU A 212 -11.10 9.80 11.03
C LEU A 212 -12.43 9.98 10.29
N ILE A 213 -13.52 10.26 11.02
CA ILE A 213 -14.84 10.53 10.43
C ILE A 213 -14.78 11.73 9.49
N ARG A 214 -14.16 12.85 9.91
CA ARG A 214 -14.02 14.05 9.06
C ARG A 214 -13.21 13.76 7.81
N GLN A 215 -12.13 12.99 7.92
CA GLN A 215 -11.29 12.61 6.78
C GLN A 215 -12.06 11.72 5.80
N LEU A 216 -12.78 10.70 6.29
CA LEU A 216 -13.64 9.83 5.47
C LEU A 216 -14.76 10.61 4.78
N GLN A 217 -15.45 11.51 5.48
CA GLN A 217 -16.48 12.35 4.89
C GLN A 217 -15.91 13.30 3.82
N THR A 218 -14.74 13.88 4.07
CA THR A 218 -14.06 14.78 3.13
C THR A 218 -13.61 14.02 1.89
N GLN A 219 -12.99 12.86 2.08
CA GLN A 219 -12.59 11.98 0.98
C GLN A 219 -13.82 11.55 0.16
N LEU A 220 -14.93 11.16 0.80
CA LEU A 220 -16.17 10.76 0.12
C LEU A 220 -16.69 11.91 -0.75
N ARG A 221 -16.77 13.12 -0.19
CA ARG A 221 -17.17 14.32 -0.93
C ARG A 221 -16.22 14.68 -2.07
N SER A 222 -14.92 14.43 -1.90
CA SER A 222 -13.89 14.71 -2.92
C SER A 222 -13.84 13.69 -4.08
N ILE A 223 -14.51 12.55 -3.96
CA ILE A 223 -14.60 11.58 -5.06
C ILE A 223 -15.22 12.28 -6.27
N LEU A 224 -14.50 12.26 -7.40
CA LEU A 224 -15.00 12.76 -8.66
C LEU A 224 -16.08 11.80 -9.21
N PRO A 225 -17.11 12.32 -9.90
CA PRO A 225 -18.08 11.47 -10.57
C PRO A 225 -17.40 10.47 -11.51
N ALA A 226 -17.92 9.24 -11.54
CA ALA A 226 -17.43 8.22 -12.46
C ALA A 226 -17.58 8.69 -13.92
N LYS A 227 -16.61 8.31 -14.76
CA LYS A 227 -16.74 8.41 -16.22
C LYS A 227 -17.74 7.37 -16.72
N GLU A 228 -18.26 7.56 -17.94
CA GLU A 228 -19.14 6.62 -18.65
C GLU A 228 -18.38 5.38 -19.17
N GLU A 229 -17.45 4.86 -18.38
CA GLU A 229 -16.67 3.66 -18.65
C GLU A 229 -16.95 2.63 -17.57
N ALA A 230 -17.28 1.39 -17.96
CA ALA A 230 -17.65 0.32 -17.01
C ALA A 230 -16.67 0.16 -15.85
N LYS A 231 -15.36 0.21 -16.15
CA LYS A 231 -14.30 0.15 -15.13
C LYS A 231 -14.36 1.35 -14.17
N SER A 232 -14.54 2.56 -14.69
CA SER A 232 -14.63 3.77 -13.86
C SER A 232 -15.85 3.74 -12.94
N ILE A 233 -16.99 3.24 -13.42
CA ILE A 233 -18.22 3.10 -12.64
C ILE A 233 -17.97 2.08 -11.51
N ARG A 234 -17.50 0.88 -11.85
CA ARG A 234 -17.17 -0.18 -10.88
C ARG A 234 -16.22 0.31 -9.77
N ASP A 235 -15.11 0.93 -10.16
CA ASP A 235 -14.10 1.40 -9.21
C ASP A 235 -14.66 2.48 -8.27
N THR A 236 -15.50 3.37 -8.80
CA THR A 236 -16.16 4.42 -8.01
C THR A 236 -17.18 3.83 -7.04
N VAL A 237 -18.02 2.91 -7.51
CA VAL A 237 -19.01 2.21 -6.66
C VAL A 237 -18.33 1.45 -5.52
N ASN A 238 -17.22 0.76 -5.81
CA ASN A 238 -16.43 0.05 -4.80
C ASN A 238 -15.84 0.99 -3.76
N LYS A 239 -15.23 2.10 -4.20
CA LYS A 239 -14.67 3.13 -3.30
C LYS A 239 -15.76 3.72 -2.40
N VAL A 240 -16.86 4.19 -2.97
CA VAL A 240 -17.99 4.76 -2.22
C VAL A 240 -18.56 3.75 -1.22
N THR A 241 -18.80 2.50 -1.66
CA THR A 241 -19.29 1.43 -0.78
C THR A 241 -18.36 1.20 0.41
N ASN A 242 -17.04 1.12 0.17
CA ASN A 242 -16.06 0.90 1.23
C ASN A 242 -16.01 2.06 2.22
N MET A 243 -16.14 3.30 1.75
CA MET A 243 -16.13 4.48 2.62
C MET A 243 -17.41 4.60 3.45
N VAL A 244 -18.57 4.34 2.85
CA VAL A 244 -19.84 4.31 3.58
C VAL A 244 -19.82 3.24 4.67
N ARG A 245 -19.33 2.04 4.36
CA ARG A 245 -19.18 0.96 5.35
C ARG A 245 -18.26 1.37 6.50
N GLN A 246 -17.14 2.06 6.22
CA GLN A 246 -16.26 2.56 7.26
C GLN A 246 -16.96 3.60 8.16
N LEU A 247 -17.73 4.53 7.57
CA LEU A 247 -18.53 5.50 8.32
C LEU A 247 -19.60 4.81 9.19
N GLN A 248 -20.31 3.82 8.65
CA GLN A 248 -21.29 3.03 9.40
C GLN A 248 -20.64 2.25 10.57
N ASN A 249 -19.46 1.67 10.36
CA ASN A 249 -18.70 0.98 11.40
C ASN A 249 -18.21 1.92 12.52
N LEU A 250 -18.14 3.22 12.26
CA LEU A 250 -17.87 4.28 13.23
C LEU A 250 -19.16 4.87 13.82
N ASN A 251 -20.30 4.19 13.65
CA ASN A 251 -21.64 4.61 14.11
C ASN A 251 -22.08 5.98 13.59
N VAL A 252 -21.55 6.43 12.44
CA VAL A 252 -22.00 7.66 11.79
C VAL A 252 -23.34 7.39 11.12
N ASN A 253 -24.32 8.24 11.37
CA ASN A 253 -25.60 8.19 10.67
C ASN A 253 -25.41 8.58 9.20
N THR A 254 -25.37 7.57 8.32
CA THR A 254 -25.24 7.74 6.87
C THR A 254 -26.59 7.87 6.16
N GLU A 255 -27.70 7.60 6.86
CA GLU A 255 -29.06 7.57 6.28
C GLU A 255 -29.67 8.97 6.08
N ASN A 256 -28.89 10.02 6.28
CA ASN A 256 -29.35 11.39 6.06
C ASN A 256 -29.38 11.72 4.56
N GLU A 257 -30.33 12.57 4.17
CA GLU A 257 -30.57 12.94 2.77
C GLU A 257 -29.33 13.55 2.09
N ALA A 258 -28.56 14.37 2.80
CA ALA A 258 -27.35 14.98 2.27
C ALA A 258 -26.30 13.92 1.86
N THR A 259 -26.12 12.88 2.68
CA THR A 259 -25.18 11.78 2.40
C THR A 259 -25.66 10.94 1.22
N ILE A 260 -26.96 10.67 1.14
CA ILE A 260 -27.56 9.95 -0.01
C ILE A 260 -27.32 10.74 -1.29
N LEU A 261 -27.55 12.06 -1.28
CA LEU A 261 -27.29 12.92 -2.44
C LEU A 261 -25.81 12.96 -2.81
N ASP A 262 -24.91 13.11 -1.83
CA ASP A 262 -23.46 13.06 -2.05
C ASP A 262 -23.02 11.76 -2.73
N ILE A 263 -23.60 10.62 -2.34
CA ILE A 263 -23.35 9.30 -2.93
C ILE A 263 -23.87 9.24 -4.37
N ILE A 264 -25.10 9.69 -4.62
CA ILE A 264 -25.70 9.67 -5.96
C ILE A 264 -24.90 10.54 -6.92
N GLU A 265 -24.37 11.68 -6.47
CA GLU A 265 -23.50 12.55 -7.27
C GLU A 265 -22.20 11.88 -7.72
N LYS A 266 -21.82 10.72 -7.17
CA LYS A 266 -20.62 9.98 -7.62
C LYS A 266 -20.87 9.15 -8.86
N MET A 267 -22.12 8.95 -9.25
CA MET A 267 -22.51 8.21 -10.44
C MET A 267 -22.45 9.08 -11.71
N PRO A 268 -22.31 8.47 -12.90
CA PRO A 268 -22.34 9.20 -14.15
C PRO A 268 -23.72 9.82 -14.40
N GLN A 269 -23.75 10.91 -15.18
CA GLN A 269 -24.92 11.78 -15.31
C GLN A 269 -26.21 11.05 -15.76
N ASN A 270 -26.07 10.07 -16.66
CA ASN A 270 -27.15 9.24 -17.17
C ASN A 270 -27.80 8.34 -16.08
N GLU A 271 -27.03 7.92 -15.07
CA GLU A 271 -27.50 7.03 -14.00
C GLU A 271 -28.05 7.81 -12.78
N ARG A 272 -27.61 9.05 -12.58
CA ARG A 272 -28.05 9.92 -11.47
C ARG A 272 -29.56 10.13 -11.44
N ILE A 273 -30.19 10.30 -12.61
CA ILE A 273 -31.62 10.59 -12.71
C ILE A 273 -32.43 9.42 -12.15
N GLU A 274 -32.08 8.18 -12.51
CA GLU A 274 -32.76 6.98 -12.01
C GLU A 274 -32.59 6.84 -10.49
N LEU A 275 -31.39 7.09 -9.97
CA LEU A 275 -31.12 7.03 -8.53
C LEU A 275 -31.86 8.11 -7.75
N ARG A 276 -31.90 9.35 -8.25
CA ARG A 276 -32.67 10.45 -7.65
C ARG A 276 -34.16 10.13 -7.64
N TYR A 277 -34.70 9.67 -8.77
CA TYR A 277 -36.11 9.26 -8.85
C TYR A 277 -36.43 8.16 -7.85
N PHE A 278 -35.58 7.13 -7.75
CA PHE A 278 -35.73 6.06 -6.78
C PHE A 278 -35.70 6.57 -5.32
N SER A 279 -34.76 7.47 -5.02
CA SER A 279 -34.63 8.13 -3.71
C SER A 279 -35.88 8.93 -3.34
N MET A 280 -36.45 9.68 -4.29
CA MET A 280 -37.61 10.55 -4.04
C MET A 280 -38.94 9.80 -4.01
N SER A 281 -39.07 8.72 -4.80
CA SER A 281 -40.32 7.97 -4.92
C SER A 281 -40.57 7.01 -3.76
N SER A 282 -39.55 6.75 -2.94
CA SER A 282 -39.59 5.78 -1.87
C SER A 282 -39.54 6.49 -0.51
N LYS A 283 -40.48 6.17 0.39
CA LYS A 283 -40.65 6.93 1.65
C LYS A 283 -39.48 6.81 2.64
N ASN A 284 -38.67 5.76 2.56
CA ASN A 284 -37.56 5.49 3.48
C ASN A 284 -36.42 4.78 2.72
N VAL A 285 -35.77 5.47 1.80
CA VAL A 285 -34.62 4.90 1.10
C VAL A 285 -33.42 4.81 2.03
N THR A 286 -32.81 3.64 2.08
CA THR A 286 -31.55 3.46 2.81
C THR A 286 -30.36 3.59 1.89
N VAL A 287 -29.22 4.00 2.45
CA VAL A 287 -27.96 4.06 1.71
C VAL A 287 -27.61 2.71 1.09
N ASP A 288 -27.86 1.60 1.80
CA ASP A 288 -27.63 0.26 1.28
C ASP A 288 -28.50 -0.07 0.05
N GLN A 289 -29.73 0.45 -0.03
CA GLN A 289 -30.56 0.30 -1.23
C GLN A 289 -29.97 1.06 -2.42
N ILE A 290 -29.47 2.29 -2.19
CA ILE A 290 -28.79 3.08 -3.21
C ILE A 290 -27.51 2.36 -3.69
N LEU A 291 -26.66 1.91 -2.76
CA LEU A 291 -25.43 1.19 -3.08
C LEU A 291 -25.69 -0.11 -3.85
N ARG A 292 -26.78 -0.83 -3.54
CA ARG A 292 -27.20 -2.01 -4.33
C ARG A 292 -27.55 -1.62 -5.76
N LYS A 293 -28.39 -0.60 -5.96
CA LYS A 293 -28.72 -0.10 -7.30
C LYS A 293 -27.48 0.36 -8.08
N MET A 294 -26.56 1.05 -7.43
CA MET A 294 -25.30 1.47 -8.05
C MET A 294 -24.45 0.28 -8.51
N LYS A 295 -24.41 -0.81 -7.72
CA LYS A 295 -23.73 -2.04 -8.12
C LYS A 295 -24.42 -2.72 -9.30
N ASP A 296 -25.75 -2.74 -9.34
CA ASP A 296 -26.50 -3.29 -10.47
C ASP A 296 -26.22 -2.48 -11.76
N MET A 297 -26.14 -1.16 -11.66
CA MET A 297 -25.77 -0.28 -12.78
C MET A 297 -24.35 -0.54 -13.27
N ALA A 298 -23.38 -0.63 -12.35
CA ALA A 298 -21.99 -1.01 -12.70
C ALA A 298 -21.94 -2.36 -13.42
N PHE A 299 -22.64 -3.36 -12.90
CA PHE A 299 -22.71 -4.70 -13.51
C PHE A 299 -23.32 -4.68 -14.91
N LYS A 300 -24.40 -3.91 -15.13
CA LYS A 300 -24.98 -3.71 -16.47
C LYS A 300 -24.01 -3.05 -17.44
N ALA A 301 -23.26 -2.04 -16.99
CA ALA A 301 -22.27 -1.36 -17.81
C ALA A 301 -21.13 -2.30 -18.25
N GLU A 302 -20.76 -3.25 -17.38
CA GLU A 302 -19.75 -4.27 -17.68
C GLU A 302 -20.22 -5.25 -18.75
N ILE A 303 -21.43 -5.80 -18.61
CA ILE A 303 -22.03 -6.67 -19.62
C ILE A 303 -22.07 -5.96 -20.98
N ALA A 304 -22.57 -4.71 -21.01
CA ALA A 304 -22.66 -3.94 -22.24
C ALA A 304 -21.28 -3.64 -22.86
N ALA A 305 -20.22 -3.52 -22.05
CA ALA A 305 -18.86 -3.34 -22.53
C ALA A 305 -18.28 -4.63 -23.12
N ASP A 306 -18.57 -5.78 -22.52
CA ASP A 306 -18.12 -7.08 -23.02
C ASP A 306 -18.84 -7.48 -24.31
N ASP A 307 -20.15 -7.24 -24.42
CA ASP A 307 -20.90 -7.43 -25.68
C ASP A 307 -20.30 -6.61 -26.84
N LYS A 308 -19.92 -5.35 -26.58
CA LYS A 308 -19.25 -4.49 -27.57
C LYS A 308 -17.89 -5.05 -27.99
N ARG A 309 -17.13 -5.64 -27.06
CA ARG A 309 -15.84 -6.26 -27.35
C ARG A 309 -16.00 -7.52 -28.20
N GLU A 310 -16.96 -8.37 -27.88
CA GLU A 310 -17.28 -9.55 -28.71
C GLU A 310 -17.68 -9.16 -30.12
N HIS A 311 -18.53 -8.14 -30.28
CA HIS A 311 -18.95 -7.66 -31.59
C HIS A 311 -17.77 -7.07 -32.40
N SER A 312 -16.84 -6.36 -31.75
CA SER A 312 -15.63 -5.85 -32.39
C SER A 312 -14.63 -6.96 -32.78
N SER A 313 -14.56 -8.03 -31.98
CA SER A 313 -13.68 -9.18 -32.26
C SER A 313 -14.19 -10.01 -33.45
N ARG A 314 -15.52 -10.20 -33.56
CA ARG A 314 -16.13 -10.87 -34.73
C ARG A 314 -15.88 -10.11 -36.03
N ASN A 315 -15.95 -8.78 -36.01
CA ASN A 315 -15.69 -7.95 -37.19
C ASN A 315 -14.21 -7.92 -37.61
N ASN A 316 -13.28 -8.24 -36.71
CA ASN A 316 -11.83 -8.27 -37.00
C ASN A 316 -11.30 -9.67 -37.36
N SER A 317 -12.15 -10.70 -37.36
CA SER A 317 -11.77 -12.09 -37.64
C SER A 317 -12.04 -12.53 -39.09
N GLU A 318 -12.66 -11.70 -39.92
CA GLU A 318 -12.66 -11.90 -41.37
C GLU A 318 -11.36 -11.34 -41.96
N PRO A 319 -10.59 -12.13 -42.73
CA PRO A 319 -9.42 -11.58 -43.42
C PRO A 319 -9.90 -10.48 -44.40
N PRO A 320 -9.13 -9.39 -44.60
CA PRO A 320 -9.41 -8.52 -45.72
C PRO A 320 -9.25 -9.36 -46.97
N ALA A 321 -10.35 -9.64 -47.67
CA ALA A 321 -10.29 -10.22 -49.00
C ALA A 321 -9.41 -9.28 -49.84
N ASN A 322 -8.22 -9.77 -50.19
CA ASN A 322 -7.33 -9.09 -51.09
C ASN A 322 -7.95 -9.19 -52.49
N ASP A 323 -8.79 -8.23 -52.83
CA ASP A 323 -9.07 -7.90 -54.21
C ASP A 323 -8.73 -6.44 -54.43
N GLY A 324 -8.12 -6.18 -55.59
CA GLY A 324 -7.42 -4.94 -55.89
C GLY A 324 -8.28 -3.69 -55.73
N GLN A 325 -7.57 -2.56 -55.64
CA GLN A 325 -8.10 -1.19 -55.74
C GLN A 325 -9.49 -1.09 -56.41
N ILE A 326 -10.55 -0.89 -55.64
CA ILE A 326 -11.73 -0.13 -56.07
C ILE A 326 -12.30 0.58 -54.83
N SER A 327 -12.41 1.91 -54.90
CA SER A 327 -13.21 2.69 -53.95
C SER A 327 -14.68 2.24 -54.00
N SER A 328 -15.20 1.66 -52.93
CA SER A 328 -16.62 1.30 -52.82
C SER A 328 -17.33 2.23 -51.83
N SER A 329 -17.75 3.38 -52.36
CA SER A 329 -18.95 4.05 -51.87
C SER A 329 -20.09 3.01 -51.91
N LYS A 330 -20.78 2.77 -50.79
CA LYS A 330 -21.94 1.86 -50.74
C LYS A 330 -22.90 2.21 -51.89
N LYS A 331 -23.02 1.32 -52.87
CA LYS A 331 -23.95 1.45 -53.99
C LYS A 331 -25.37 1.27 -53.47
N PHE A 332 -26.08 2.38 -53.31
CA PHE A 332 -27.52 2.37 -53.17
C PHE A 332 -28.11 2.10 -54.56
N ALA A 333 -28.52 0.87 -54.83
CA ALA A 333 -29.25 0.53 -56.04
C ALA A 333 -30.71 0.98 -55.93
N CYS A 334 -31.24 1.57 -56.99
CA CYS A 334 -32.60 2.08 -57.06
C CYS A 334 -33.63 0.94 -56.94
N SER A 335 -34.58 1.05 -56.01
CA SER A 335 -35.60 0.02 -55.75
C SER A 335 -36.57 -0.21 -56.92
N PHE A 336 -36.62 0.70 -57.90
CA PHE A 336 -37.54 0.64 -59.04
C PHE A 336 -36.93 -0.05 -60.27
N CYS A 337 -35.71 0.34 -60.65
CA CYS A 337 -35.02 -0.17 -61.84
C CYS A 337 -33.70 -0.91 -61.57
N ASN A 338 -33.29 -1.04 -60.31
CA ASN A 338 -32.07 -1.72 -59.85
C ASN A 338 -30.75 -1.17 -60.43
N GLU A 339 -30.74 0.09 -60.86
CA GLU A 339 -29.53 0.78 -61.33
C GLU A 339 -28.92 1.65 -60.22
N ASP A 340 -27.65 2.04 -60.39
CA ASP A 340 -26.86 2.78 -59.39
C ASP A 340 -27.29 4.26 -59.27
N HIS A 341 -28.39 4.51 -58.57
CA HIS A 341 -28.86 5.84 -58.16
C HIS A 341 -29.86 5.74 -57.00
N SER A 342 -30.08 6.85 -56.29
CA SER A 342 -31.11 6.93 -55.25
C SER A 342 -32.52 6.73 -55.82
N SER A 343 -33.33 5.88 -55.18
CA SER A 343 -34.72 5.61 -55.55
C SER A 343 -35.60 6.86 -55.69
N ILE A 344 -35.21 7.97 -55.03
CA ILE A 344 -35.94 9.25 -55.09
C ILE A 344 -35.77 9.93 -56.47
N HIS A 345 -34.60 9.79 -57.10
CA HIS A 345 -34.22 10.46 -58.34
C HIS A 345 -34.09 9.47 -59.52
N CYS A 346 -35.02 8.52 -59.62
CA CYS A 346 -34.99 7.54 -60.71
C CYS A 346 -35.32 8.18 -62.07
N PRO A 347 -34.45 8.09 -63.08
CA PRO A 347 -34.69 8.66 -64.41
C PRO A 347 -35.65 7.82 -65.26
N LYS A 348 -35.86 6.53 -64.91
CA LYS A 348 -36.82 5.65 -65.60
C LYS A 348 -38.24 5.78 -65.07
N PHE A 349 -38.39 6.04 -63.78
CA PHE A 349 -39.68 6.18 -63.10
C PHE A 349 -39.73 7.55 -62.45
N ILE A 350 -40.08 8.56 -63.24
CA ILE A 350 -40.07 9.98 -62.81
C ILE A 350 -41.43 10.34 -62.18
N SER A 351 -42.53 9.88 -62.78
CA SER A 351 -43.88 10.15 -62.27
C SER A 351 -44.22 9.25 -61.07
N VAL A 352 -45.00 9.80 -60.15
CA VAL A 352 -45.55 9.06 -58.99
C VAL A 352 -46.41 7.90 -59.46
N GLU A 353 -47.18 8.07 -60.54
CA GLU A 353 -48.07 7.05 -61.08
C GLU A 353 -47.28 5.82 -61.59
N ASP A 354 -46.17 6.03 -62.31
CA ASP A 354 -45.33 4.95 -62.82
C ASP A 354 -44.64 4.18 -61.69
N ARG A 355 -44.28 4.88 -60.59
CA ARG A 355 -43.68 4.26 -59.40
C ARG A 355 -44.68 3.36 -58.68
N ILE A 356 -45.95 3.78 -58.57
CA ILE A 356 -47.02 2.99 -57.95
C ILE A 356 -47.33 1.74 -58.77
N GLN A 357 -47.42 1.86 -60.10
CA GLN A 357 -47.64 0.71 -60.99
C GLN A 357 -46.51 -0.32 -60.91
N GLN A 358 -45.26 0.13 -60.79
CA GLN A 358 -44.10 -0.75 -60.69
C GLN A 358 -44.04 -1.49 -59.34
N ILE A 359 -44.46 -0.85 -58.23
CA ILE A 359 -44.58 -1.53 -56.93
C ILE A 359 -45.68 -2.59 -56.97
N ASN A 360 -46.83 -2.27 -57.57
CA ASN A 360 -47.94 -3.20 -57.69
C ASN A 360 -47.61 -4.42 -58.57
N ARG A 361 -46.77 -4.24 -59.59
CA ARG A 361 -46.25 -5.36 -60.42
C ARG A 361 -45.24 -6.26 -59.72
N LYS A 362 -44.49 -5.75 -58.72
CA LYS A 362 -43.50 -6.54 -57.97
C LYS A 362 -44.11 -7.32 -56.79
N ASN A 363 -45.37 -7.02 -56.41
CA ASN A 363 -46.06 -7.63 -55.27
C ASN A 363 -47.08 -8.72 -55.67
N TYR A 364 -47.05 -9.21 -56.91
CA TYR A 364 -47.85 -10.34 -57.41
C TYR A 364 -46.98 -11.47 -57.95
#